data_AF-A0A2W5KYG0-F1
#
_entry.id   AF-A0A2W5KYG0-F1
#
_cell.length_a   1.000
_cell.length_b   1.000
_cell.length_c   1.000
_cell.angle_alpha   90.00
_cell.angle_beta   90.00
_cell.angle_gamma   90.00
#
_symmetry.space_group_name_H-M   'P 1'
#
loop_
_entity.id
_entity.type
_entity.pdbx_description
1 polymer ?
#
loop_
_entity_poly.entity_id
_entity_poly.type
_entity_poly.pdbx_seq_one_letter_code
_entity_poly.pdbx_strand_id
1 'polypeptide(L)'
;MVDPVYAQWLMADCLWTLAKDDVLDARWGESALTKERQTTIATKADAEEEAARQLAFMGGPLVIDSHLLLGRWEQYRGQVITITGNKLGYEAGVDVFVLGAEDALAAGTSRVSVLRRL
;
A
#
# COMPACT_ATOMS: atom_id res chain seq x y z
N MET A 1 -13.11 -0.71 -7.65
CA MET A 1 -12.76 -1.69 -8.70
C MET A 1 -11.25 -1.63 -8.84
N VAL A 2 -10.53 -2.73 -8.60
CA VAL A 2 -9.06 -2.75 -8.75
C VAL A 2 -8.75 -2.66 -10.25
N ASP A 3 -7.75 -1.85 -10.62
CA ASP A 3 -7.27 -1.75 -12.00
C ASP A 3 -6.96 -3.16 -12.54
N PRO A 4 -7.57 -3.58 -13.67
CA PRO A 4 -7.31 -4.88 -14.27
C PRO A 4 -5.82 -5.18 -14.46
N VAL A 5 -5.02 -4.18 -14.84
CA VAL A 5 -3.57 -4.31 -15.06
C VAL A 5 -2.85 -4.56 -13.73
N TYR A 6 -3.25 -3.85 -12.68
CA TYR A 6 -2.69 -4.02 -11.34
C TYR A 6 -3.07 -5.37 -10.72
N ALA A 7 -4.32 -5.80 -10.92
CA ALA A 7 -4.78 -7.13 -10.51
C ALA A 7 -4.01 -8.24 -11.25
N GLN A 8 -3.75 -8.05 -12.55
CA GLN A 8 -2.94 -8.97 -13.36
C GLN A 8 -1.49 -9.03 -12.88
N TRP A 9 -0.92 -7.89 -12.46
CA TRP A 9 0.42 -7.83 -11.88
C TRP A 9 0.52 -8.56 -10.54
N LEU A 10 -0.49 -8.45 -9.66
CA LEU A 10 -0.54 -9.18 -8.39
C LEU A 10 -0.68 -10.70 -8.58
N MET A 11 -1.33 -11.13 -9.67
CA MET A 11 -1.52 -12.54 -10.01
C MET A 11 -0.45 -13.08 -10.97
N ALA A 12 0.51 -12.25 -11.39
CA ALA A 12 1.53 -12.65 -12.34
C ALA A 12 2.45 -13.72 -11.74
N ASP A 13 2.87 -14.67 -12.58
CA ASP A 13 3.87 -15.66 -12.21
C ASP A 13 5.14 -14.95 -11.70
N CYS A 14 5.73 -15.51 -10.64
CA CYS A 14 6.94 -14.94 -10.04
C CYS A 14 8.06 -14.81 -11.08
N LEU A 15 8.65 -13.61 -11.17
CA LEU A 15 9.75 -13.34 -12.08
C LEU A 15 11.03 -13.96 -11.52
N TRP A 16 11.66 -14.82 -12.31
CA TRP A 16 12.95 -15.42 -11.99
C TRP A 16 14.04 -14.56 -12.62
N THR A 17 14.92 -13.98 -11.79
CA THR A 17 16.12 -13.29 -12.27
C THR A 17 17.36 -14.01 -11.78
N LEU A 18 18.21 -14.39 -12.73
CA LEU A 18 19.54 -14.93 -12.46
C LEU A 18 20.53 -13.76 -12.42
N ALA A 19 20.99 -13.40 -11.23
CA ALA A 19 22.05 -12.41 -11.07
C ALA A 19 23.40 -13.13 -11.04
N LYS A 20 24.26 -12.86 -12.02
CA LYS A 20 25.66 -13.29 -12.04
C LYS A 20 26.53 -12.17 -11.50
N ASP A 21 27.41 -12.50 -10.56
CA ASP A 21 28.41 -11.57 -10.01
C ASP A 21 29.77 -11.98 -10.57
N ASP A 22 30.30 -11.19 -11.51
CA ASP A 22 31.55 -11.49 -12.22
C ASP A 22 32.78 -11.54 -11.30
N VAL A 23 32.75 -10.83 -10.17
CA VAL A 23 33.84 -10.83 -9.18
C VAL A 23 33.82 -12.11 -8.33
N LEU A 24 32.62 -12.58 -7.99
CA LEU A 24 32.42 -13.85 -7.28
C LEU A 24 32.68 -15.05 -8.19
N ASP A 25 32.25 -15.00 -9.45
CA ASP A 25 32.52 -16.01 -10.49
C ASP A 25 34.03 -16.16 -10.71
N ALA A 26 34.76 -15.05 -10.84
CA ALA A 26 36.21 -15.07 -10.99
C ALA A 26 36.96 -15.64 -9.76
N ARG A 27 36.37 -15.55 -8.55
CA ARG A 27 36.98 -16.07 -7.32
C ARG A 27 36.61 -17.52 -7.01
N TRP A 28 35.42 -17.99 -7.41
CA TRP A 28 34.86 -19.28 -6.96
C TRP A 28 34.52 -20.26 -8.11
N GLY A 29 34.62 -19.84 -9.38
CA GLY A 29 34.35 -20.69 -10.55
C GLY A 29 32.96 -21.31 -10.52
N GLU A 30 32.84 -22.60 -10.89
CA GLU A 30 31.56 -23.35 -10.85
C GLU A 30 30.89 -23.44 -9.48
N SER A 31 31.60 -23.11 -8.38
CA SER A 31 31.01 -23.02 -7.04
C SER A 31 30.40 -21.65 -6.73
N ALA A 32 30.38 -20.72 -7.69
CA ALA A 32 29.67 -19.46 -7.57
C ALA A 32 28.17 -19.75 -7.43
N LEU A 33 27.69 -19.63 -6.19
CA LEU A 33 26.29 -19.84 -5.82
C LEU A 33 25.38 -18.96 -6.67
N THR A 34 24.64 -19.60 -7.58
CA THR A 34 23.45 -19.03 -8.19
C THR A 34 22.45 -18.71 -7.09
N LYS A 35 22.24 -17.44 -6.79
CA LYS A 35 21.22 -17.00 -5.83
C LYS A 35 19.93 -16.76 -6.57
N GLU A 36 19.00 -17.69 -6.43
CA GLU A 36 17.63 -17.50 -6.88
C GLU A 36 16.85 -16.71 -5.81
N ARG A 37 16.19 -15.63 -6.22
CA ARG A 37 15.34 -14.82 -5.34
C ARG A 37 13.94 -14.77 -5.92
N GLN A 38 12.99 -15.38 -5.22
CA GLN A 38 11.58 -15.36 -5.61
C GLN A 38 10.89 -14.15 -4.98
N THR A 39 10.63 -13.10 -5.77
CA THR A 39 9.81 -11.96 -5.34
C THR A 39 9.04 -11.36 -6.53
N THR A 40 8.00 -10.59 -6.25
CA THR A 40 7.29 -9.79 -7.26
C THR A 40 8.09 -8.58 -7.77
N ILE A 41 9.21 -8.27 -7.11
CA ILE A 41 10.18 -7.22 -7.44
C ILE A 41 11.45 -7.90 -7.96
N ALA A 42 11.66 -7.83 -9.27
CA ALA A 42 12.66 -8.62 -9.98
C ALA A 42 14.05 -7.97 -9.97
N THR A 43 14.12 -6.64 -9.97
CA THR A 43 15.36 -5.89 -10.08
C THR A 43 15.58 -4.94 -8.90
N LYS A 44 16.83 -4.45 -8.76
CA LYS A 44 17.17 -3.41 -7.80
C LYS A 44 16.41 -2.10 -8.09
N ALA A 45 16.23 -1.76 -9.35
CA ALA A 45 15.50 -0.56 -9.76
C ALA A 45 14.04 -0.63 -9.30
N ASP A 46 13.36 -1.76 -9.54
CA ASP A 46 11.98 -1.97 -9.08
C ASP A 46 11.87 -1.88 -7.54
N ALA A 47 12.89 -2.36 -6.83
CA ALA A 47 12.94 -2.28 -5.37
C ALA A 47 13.12 -0.83 -4.88
N GLU A 48 13.92 -0.03 -5.57
CA GLU A 48 14.10 1.39 -5.29
C GLU A 48 12.82 2.19 -5.58
N GLU A 49 12.11 1.87 -6.66
CA GLU A 49 10.82 2.48 -7.01
C GLU A 49 9.74 2.16 -5.97
N GLU A 50 9.61 0.90 -5.56
CA GLU A 50 8.64 0.50 -4.54
C GLU A 50 9.00 1.09 -3.17
N ALA A 51 10.29 1.14 -2.82
CA ALA A 51 10.75 1.82 -1.62
C ALA A 51 10.42 3.32 -1.64
N ALA A 52 10.60 4.00 -2.79
CA ALA A 52 10.24 5.40 -2.94
C ALA A 52 8.73 5.62 -2.80
N ARG A 53 7.91 4.73 -3.35
CA ARG A 53 6.44 4.76 -3.18
C ARG A 53 6.03 4.61 -1.72
N GLN A 54 6.63 3.64 -1.01
CA GLN A 54 6.37 3.42 0.42
C GLN A 54 6.86 4.58 1.27
N LEU A 55 8.04 5.13 1.00
CA LEU A 55 8.59 6.27 1.71
C LEU A 55 7.74 7.52 1.47
N ALA A 56 7.28 7.75 0.24
CA ALA A 56 6.33 8.80 -0.06
C ALA A 56 5.05 8.63 0.76
N PHE A 57 4.53 7.40 0.90
CA PHE A 57 3.31 7.12 1.66
C PHE A 57 3.48 7.24 3.18
N MET A 58 4.46 6.51 3.75
CA MET A 58 4.68 6.27 5.18
C MET A 58 5.79 7.12 5.81
N GLY A 59 6.52 7.91 5.03
CA GLY A 59 7.69 8.65 5.51
C GLY A 59 7.37 9.84 6.43
N GLY A 60 6.09 10.21 6.54
CA GLY A 60 5.61 11.24 7.47
C GLY A 60 4.85 10.64 8.65
N PRO A 61 4.61 11.43 9.71
CA PRO A 61 3.75 11.03 10.82
C PRO A 61 2.35 10.65 10.30
N LEU A 62 1.94 9.42 10.59
CA LEU A 62 0.62 8.91 10.28
C LEU A 62 -0.26 8.94 11.53
N VAL A 63 -1.53 9.29 11.35
CA VAL A 63 -2.55 9.29 12.41
C VAL A 63 -3.73 8.43 12.00
N ILE A 64 -4.24 7.69 12.98
CA ILE A 64 -5.51 6.97 12.85
C ILE A 64 -6.57 7.79 13.57
N ASP A 65 -7.57 8.24 12.81
CA ASP A 65 -8.71 8.97 13.33
C ASP A 65 -9.97 8.09 13.25
N SER A 66 -10.88 8.27 14.20
CA SER A 66 -12.18 7.59 14.22
C SER A 66 -13.31 8.62 14.17
N HIS A 67 -14.17 8.48 13.18
CA HIS A 67 -15.27 9.40 12.89
C HIS A 67 -16.61 8.70 13.03
N LEU A 68 -17.60 9.40 13.59
CA LEU A 68 -18.99 8.97 13.53
C LEU A 68 -19.67 9.70 12.38
N LEU A 69 -19.95 8.98 11.29
CA LEU A 69 -20.52 9.53 10.05
C LEU A 69 -21.95 9.03 9.85
N LEU A 70 -22.76 9.80 9.13
CA LEU A 70 -24.12 9.39 8.74
C LEU A 70 -24.07 8.41 7.56
N GLY A 71 -24.98 7.44 7.56
CA GLY A 71 -25.12 6.46 6.49
C GLY A 71 -24.25 5.21 6.66
N ARG A 72 -24.09 4.48 5.56
CA ARG A 72 -23.31 3.24 5.48
C ARG A 72 -21.97 3.52 4.84
N TRP A 73 -20.91 3.03 5.45
CA TRP A 73 -19.54 3.28 5.02
C TRP A 73 -18.72 2.00 4.86
N GLU A 74 -19.27 0.83 5.20
CA GLU A 74 -18.59 -0.45 5.05
C GLU A 74 -18.06 -0.70 3.63
N GLN A 75 -18.78 -0.22 2.61
CA GLN A 75 -18.38 -0.35 1.20
C GLN A 75 -17.09 0.39 0.82
N TYR A 76 -16.66 1.36 1.63
CA TYR A 76 -15.45 2.15 1.38
C TYR A 76 -14.20 1.57 2.06
N ARG A 77 -14.34 0.47 2.81
CA ARG A 77 -13.20 -0.18 3.46
C ARG A 77 -12.13 -0.55 2.44
N GLY A 78 -10.88 -0.18 2.73
CA GLY A 78 -9.73 -0.39 1.84
C GLY A 78 -9.64 0.59 0.67
N GLN A 79 -10.42 1.67 0.67
CA GLN A 79 -10.38 2.72 -0.35
C GLN A 79 -9.84 4.02 0.21
N VAL A 80 -9.24 4.84 -0.67
CA VAL A 80 -8.94 6.24 -0.38
C VAL A 80 -10.19 7.06 -0.68
N ILE A 81 -10.61 7.87 0.30
CA ILE A 81 -11.72 8.81 0.17
C ILE A 81 -11.27 10.19 0.61
N THR A 82 -11.87 11.23 0.04
CA THR A 82 -11.67 12.59 0.52
C THR A 82 -12.71 12.89 1.59
N ILE A 83 -12.26 13.11 2.84
CA ILE A 83 -13.13 13.60 3.91
C ILE A 83 -12.99 15.12 3.99
N THR A 84 -14.14 15.80 3.96
CA THR A 84 -14.24 17.24 4.21
C THR A 84 -14.96 17.49 5.53
N GLY A 85 -14.52 18.48 6.29
CA GLY A 85 -15.12 18.83 7.56
C GLY A 85 -14.63 20.16 8.09
N ASN A 86 -15.44 20.84 8.90
CA ASN A 86 -15.12 22.19 9.39
C ASN A 86 -14.20 22.20 10.62
N LYS A 87 -13.63 21.05 10.99
CA LYS A 87 -12.84 20.85 12.20
C LYS A 87 -11.77 19.78 11.97
N LEU A 88 -10.78 19.74 12.87
CA LEU A 88 -9.76 18.70 12.97
C LEU A 88 -8.83 18.59 11.74
N GLY A 89 -8.70 19.66 10.94
CA GLY A 89 -7.79 19.70 9.80
C GLY A 89 -8.39 19.18 8.50
N TYR A 90 -9.70 18.93 8.45
CA TYR A 90 -10.41 18.44 7.25
C TYR A 90 -10.99 19.55 6.37
N GLU A 91 -10.68 20.82 6.66
CA GLU A 91 -11.32 21.99 6.02
C GLU A 91 -10.96 22.09 4.54
N ALA A 92 -9.75 21.68 4.17
CA ALA A 92 -9.27 21.66 2.79
C ALA A 92 -9.70 20.40 2.01
N GLY A 93 -10.37 19.45 2.65
CA GLY A 93 -10.55 18.10 2.12
C GLY A 93 -9.26 17.30 2.20
N VAL A 94 -9.27 16.23 2.98
CA VAL A 94 -8.09 15.38 3.20
C VAL A 94 -8.37 14.00 2.65
N ASP A 95 -7.47 13.52 1.81
CA ASP A 95 -7.48 12.14 1.34
C ASP A 95 -7.05 11.22 2.48
N VAL A 96 -7.94 10.32 2.86
CA VAL A 96 -7.74 9.36 3.94
C VAL A 96 -8.00 7.95 3.44
N PHE A 97 -7.27 6.99 3.98
CA PHE A 97 -7.46 5.58 3.68
C PHE A 97 -8.37 4.94 4.74
N VAL A 98 -9.49 4.35 4.31
CA VAL A 98 -10.46 3.74 5.24
C VAL A 98 -9.96 2.38 5.71
N LEU A 99 -9.58 2.27 6.97
CA LEU A 99 -9.13 1.03 7.60
C LEU A 99 -10.33 0.12 7.95
N GLY A 100 -11.42 0.73 8.43
CA GLY A 100 -12.59 0.01 8.89
C GLY A 100 -13.81 0.91 8.98
N ALA A 101 -14.98 0.29 8.92
CA ALA A 101 -16.25 0.94 9.13
C ALA A 101 -17.21 -0.05 9.79
N GLU A 102 -17.87 0.39 10.86
CA GLU A 102 -18.86 -0.36 11.64
C GLU A 102 -20.22 0.32 11.50
N ASP A 103 -21.07 -0.22 10.63
CA ASP A 103 -22.38 0.35 10.32
C ASP A 103 -23.42 -0.02 11.40
N ALA A 104 -23.91 0.98 12.13
CA ALA A 104 -24.99 0.84 13.09
C ALA A 104 -26.34 1.08 12.40
N LEU A 105 -26.90 0.01 11.80
CA LEU A 105 -28.14 0.07 11.01
C LEU A 105 -29.33 0.70 11.75
N ALA A 106 -29.44 0.49 13.06
CA ALA A 106 -30.52 1.03 13.88
C ALA A 106 -30.43 2.57 14.08
N ALA A 107 -29.21 3.12 14.07
CA ALA A 107 -28.96 4.55 14.27
C ALA A 107 -28.74 5.31 12.96
N GLY A 108 -28.57 4.60 11.83
CA GLY A 108 -28.26 5.20 10.54
C GLY A 108 -26.88 5.88 10.50
N THR A 109 -25.96 5.46 11.37
CA THR A 109 -24.60 6.00 11.49
C THR A 109 -23.57 4.90 11.30
N SER A 110 -22.35 5.26 10.92
CA SER A 110 -21.20 4.36 10.85
C SER A 110 -20.02 4.95 11.62
N ARG A 111 -19.34 4.11 12.40
CA ARG A 111 -18.04 4.46 12.98
C ARG A 111 -16.96 4.08 11.98
N VAL A 112 -16.30 5.07 11.41
CA VAL A 112 -15.30 4.92 10.36
C VAL A 112 -13.91 5.23 10.92
N SER A 113 -13.00 4.25 10.82
CA SER A 113 -11.60 4.42 11.20
C SER A 113 -10.76 4.65 9.96
N VAL A 114 -10.00 5.75 9.94
CA VAL A 114 -9.25 6.20 8.77
C VAL A 114 -7.79 6.45 9.12
N LEU A 115 -6.91 6.18 8.17
CA LEU A 115 -5.49 6.52 8.22
C LEU A 115 -5.27 7.78 7.39
N ARG A 116 -4.61 8.78 7.98
CA ARG A 116 -4.18 9.99 7.26
C ARG A 116 -2.78 10.41 7.67
N ARG A 117 -2.20 11.34 6.91
CA ARG A 117 -1.00 12.06 7.34
C ARG A 117 -1.38 13.18 8.31
N LEU A 118 -0.52 13.42 9.30
CA LEU A 118 -0.68 14.55 10.22
C LEU A 118 -0.48 15.88 9.48
#